data_AF-A0A2D6LUI5-F1
#
_entry.id   AF-A0A2D6LUI5-F1
#
_cell.length_a   1.000
_cell.length_b   1.000
_cell.length_c   1.000
_cell.angle_alpha   90.00
_cell.angle_beta   90.00
_cell.angle_gamma   90.00
#
_symmetry.space_group_name_H-M   'P 1'
#
loop_
_entity.id
_entity.type
_entity.pdbx_description
1 polymer ?
#
loop_
_entity_poly.entity_id
_entity_poly.type
_entity_poly.pdbx_seq_one_letter_code
_entity_poly.pdbx_strand_id
1 'polypeptide(L)' 'MPKISRDIPLAEITLRKYEKPFKASKRDLIKKICLSTGLLQPGDSRDVVVDVLQALIESNDALTSEDVRDNVIK' A
#
# COMPACT_ATOMS: atom_id res chain seq x y z
N MET A 1 19.47 28.12 -21.62
CA MET A 1 19.02 28.13 -20.21
C MET A 1 19.25 26.73 -19.64
N PRO A 2 20.03 26.58 -18.56
CA PRO A 2 20.26 25.27 -17.97
C PRO A 2 18.92 24.73 -17.45
N LYS A 3 18.61 23.48 -17.79
CA LYS A 3 17.37 22.80 -17.38
C LYS A 3 17.48 22.51 -15.89
N ILE A 4 17.00 23.44 -15.06
CA ILE A 4 16.93 23.26 -13.61
C ILE A 4 16.01 22.06 -13.36
N SER A 5 16.58 20.97 -12.86
CA SER A 5 15.79 19.83 -12.37
C SER A 5 14.87 20.35 -11.28
N ARG A 6 13.57 20.38 -11.54
CA ARG A 6 12.58 20.67 -10.51
C ARG A 6 12.38 19.37 -9.74
N ASP A 7 12.59 19.40 -8.43
CA ASP A 7 12.27 18.29 -7.53
C ASP A 7 10.74 18.14 -7.45
N ILE A 8 10.17 17.53 -8.47
CA ILE A 8 8.74 17.19 -8.53
C ILE A 8 8.62 15.77 -7.99
N PRO A 9 7.89 15.55 -6.89
CA PRO A 9 7.66 14.21 -6.38
C PRO A 9 6.89 13.38 -7.42
N LEU A 10 7.33 12.15 -7.65
CA LEU A 10 6.68 11.20 -8.57
C LEU A 10 5.30 10.75 -8.06
N ALA A 11 5.08 10.79 -6.74
CA ALA A 11 3.81 10.52 -6.07
C ALA A 11 3.74 11.31 -4.75
N GLU A 12 2.56 11.84 -4.41
CA GLU A 12 2.31 12.59 -3.17
C GLU A 12 1.21 11.92 -2.33
N ILE A 13 1.45 11.82 -1.02
CA ILE A 13 0.44 11.36 -0.05
C ILE A 13 -0.18 12.59 0.60
N THR A 14 -1.43 12.92 0.24
CA THR A 14 -2.16 14.02 0.88
C THR A 14 -2.84 13.55 2.16
N LEU A 15 -2.27 13.89 3.32
CA LEU A 15 -2.93 13.67 4.61
C LEU A 15 -3.92 14.81 4.89
N ARG A 16 -5.22 14.51 4.87
CA ARG A 16 -6.26 15.51 5.17
C ARG A 16 -6.46 15.62 6.68
N LYS A 17 -6.47 16.85 7.22
CA LYS A 17 -6.68 17.14 8.66
C LYS A 17 -7.92 16.48 9.27
N TYR A 18 -8.95 16.19 8.47
CA TYR A 18 -10.21 15.60 8.91
C TYR A 18 -10.34 14.11 8.58
N GLU A 19 -9.41 13.52 7.82
CA GLU A 19 -9.32 12.06 7.73
C GLU A 19 -8.71 11.53 9.01
N LYS A 20 -9.57 11.07 9.93
CA LYS A 20 -9.11 10.41 11.15
C LYS A 20 -8.78 8.95 10.81
N PRO A 21 -7.50 8.55 10.69
CA PRO A 21 -7.14 7.19 10.31
C PRO A 21 -7.61 6.17 11.35
N PHE A 22 -7.73 6.58 12.62
CA PHE A 22 -8.15 5.76 13.75
C PHE A 22 -9.59 5.22 13.67
N LYS A 23 -10.41 5.74 12.76
CA LYS A 23 -11.79 5.24 12.54
C LYS A 23 -11.90 4.26 11.38
N ALA A 24 -10.87 4.14 10.56
CA ALA A 24 -10.86 3.24 9.42
C ALA A 24 -10.37 1.85 9.84
N SER A 25 -10.80 0.81 9.12
CA SER A 25 -10.22 -0.51 9.32
C SER A 25 -8.75 -0.49 8.87
N LYS A 26 -7.94 -1.37 9.46
CA LYS A 26 -6.52 -1.51 9.08
C LYS A 26 -6.36 -1.78 7.58
N ARG A 27 -7.22 -2.64 7.01
CA ARG A 27 -7.28 -2.94 5.59
C ARG A 27 -7.59 -1.72 4.72
N ASP A 28 -8.52 -0.86 5.14
CA ASP A 28 -8.85 0.38 4.42
C ASP A 28 -7.66 1.35 4.38
N LEU A 29 -6.91 1.43 5.49
CA LEU A 29 -5.70 2.26 5.56
C LEU A 29 -4.62 1.74 4.62
N ILE A 30 -4.39 0.43 4.60
CA ILE A 30 -3.43 -0.22 3.69
C ILE A 30 -3.84 0.01 2.23
N LYS A 31 -5.14 -0.13 1.91
CA LYS A 31 -5.67 0.15 0.57
C LYS A 31 -5.42 1.59 0.12
N LYS A 32 -5.60 2.56 1.01
CA LYS A 32 -5.28 3.97 0.73
C LYS A 32 -3.78 4.16 0.46
N ILE A 33 -2.92 3.50 1.23
CA ILE A 33 -1.47 3.52 1.02
C ILE A 33 -1.15 3.00 -0.39
N CYS A 34 -1.61 1.79 -0.74
CA CYS A 34 -1.36 1.17 -2.05
C CYS A 34 -1.82 2.06 -3.22
N LEU A 35 -2.94 2.76 -3.06
CA LEU A 35 -3.44 3.71 -4.07
C LEU A 35 -2.59 4.99 -4.15
N SER A 36 -2.19 5.54 -3.01
CA SER A 36 -1.43 6.79 -2.95
C SER A 36 0.03 6.66 -3.41
N THR A 37 0.64 5.48 -3.23
CA THR A 37 2.03 5.22 -3.63
C THR A 37 2.16 4.66 -5.04
N GLY A 38 1.05 4.34 -5.71
CA GLY A 38 1.08 3.68 -7.02
C GLY A 38 1.57 2.23 -6.97
N LEU A 39 1.46 1.57 -5.80
CA LEU A 39 1.86 0.16 -5.64
C LEU A 39 1.01 -0.79 -6.50
N LEU A 40 -0.18 -0.35 -6.91
CA LEU A 40 -1.10 -1.11 -7.74
C LEU A 40 -0.76 -0.94 -9.22
N GLN A 41 -0.31 -2.00 -9.86
CA GLN A 41 -0.04 -2.01 -11.30
C GLN A 41 -1.29 -2.36 -12.12
N PRO A 42 -1.39 -1.90 -13.38
CA PRO A 42 -2.43 -2.35 -14.30
C PRO A 42 -2.32 -3.87 -14.52
N GLY A 43 -3.40 -4.60 -14.26
CA GLY A 43 -3.45 -6.06 -14.42
C GLY A 43 -3.44 -6.84 -13.10
N ASP A 44 -3.02 -6.20 -12.01
CA ASP A 44 -3.08 -6.84 -10.69
C ASP A 44 -4.45 -6.66 -10.03
N SER A 45 -4.89 -7.69 -9.32
CA SER A 45 -6.05 -7.56 -8.44
C SER A 45 -5.70 -6.67 -7.25
N ARG A 46 -6.40 -5.54 -7.14
CA ARG A 46 -6.20 -4.58 -6.05
C ARG A 46 -6.31 -5.22 -4.68
N ASP A 47 -7.31 -6.07 -4.48
CA ASP A 47 -7.58 -6.63 -3.17
C ASP A 47 -6.50 -7.66 -2.79
N VAL A 48 -5.98 -8.44 -3.76
CA VAL A 48 -4.87 -9.38 -3.52
C VAL A 48 -3.61 -8.65 -3.07
N VAL A 49 -3.23 -7.54 -3.73
CA VAL A 49 -2.04 -6.76 -3.34
C VAL A 49 -2.18 -6.17 -1.93
N VAL A 50 -3.38 -5.69 -1.59
CA VAL A 50 -3.68 -5.18 -0.25
C VAL A 50 -3.57 -6.29 0.79
N ASP A 51 -4.10 -7.47 0.50
CA ASP A 51 -4.10 -8.59 1.44
C ASP A 51 -2.68 -9.18 1.61
N VAL A 52 -1.86 -9.22 0.55
CA VAL A 52 -0.42 -9.56 0.63
C VAL A 52 0.33 -8.57 1.52
N LEU A 53 0.17 -7.26 1.30
CA LEU A 53 0.84 -6.26 2.13
C LEU A 53 0.36 -6.32 3.58
N GLN A 54 -0.92 -6.61 3.80
CA GLN A 54 -1.47 -6.80 5.13
C GLN A 54 -0.83 -8.00 5.84
N ALA A 55 -0.69 -9.15 5.17
CA ALA A 55 -0.03 -10.33 5.72
C ALA A 55 1.42 -10.04 6.14
N LEU A 56 2.17 -9.28 5.34
CA LEU A 56 3.54 -8.88 5.66
C LEU A 56 3.62 -7.94 6.86
N ILE A 57 2.68 -7.00 7.00
CA ILE A 57 2.63 -6.05 8.13
C ILE A 57 2.22 -6.74 9.43
N GLU A 58 1.43 -7.81 9.34
CA GLU A 58 0.92 -8.55 10.52
C GLU A 58 1.90 -9.58 11.04
N SER A 59 2.82 -10.05 10.21
CA SER A 59 3.85 -10.99 10.65
C SER A 59 4.95 -10.29 11.45
N ASN A 60 5.33 -10.88 12.57
CA ASN A 60 6.55 -10.53 13.30
C ASN A 60 7.75 -11.41 12.88
N ASP A 61 7.50 -12.45 12.09
CA ASP A 61 8.49 -13.42 11.64
C ASP A 61 8.69 -13.33 10.12
N ALA A 62 9.83 -13.85 9.64
CA ALA A 62 10.06 -13.99 8.21
C ALA A 62 9.05 -14.97 7.59
N LEU A 63 8.35 -14.53 6.55
CA LEU A 63 7.39 -15.35 5.81
C LEU A 63 8.02 -15.87 4.51
N THR A 64 7.71 -17.12 4.15
CA THR A 64 7.93 -17.64 2.80
C THR A 64 6.78 -17.24 1.87
N SER A 65 6.96 -17.43 0.57
CA SER A 65 5.89 -17.19 -0.41
C SER A 65 4.67 -18.08 -0.20
N GLU A 66 4.85 -19.31 0.28
CA GLU A 66 3.75 -20.22 0.60
C GLU A 66 2.99 -19.74 1.84
N ASP A 67 3.70 -19.27 2.88
CA ASP A 67 3.02 -18.70 4.06
C ASP A 67 2.16 -17.48 3.70
N VAL A 68 2.66 -16.60 2.82
CA VAL A 68 1.89 -15.46 2.33
C VAL A 68 0.67 -15.93 1.54
N ARG A 69 0.84 -16.93 0.67
CA ARG A 69 -0.25 -17.48 -0.14
C ARG A 69 -1.36 -18.05 0.73
N ASP A 70 -1.02 -18.84 1.74
CA ASP A 70 -1.98 -19.48 2.64
C ASP A 70 -2.74 -18.45 3.52
N ASN A 71 -2.09 -17.32 3.82
CA ASN A 71 -2.73 -16.21 4.54
C ASN A 71 -3.69 -15.39 3.67
N VAL A 72 -3.45 -15.32 2.36
CA VAL A 72 -4.20 -14.48 1.41
C VAL A 72 -5.30 -15.25 0.67
N ILE A 73 -5.03 -16.49 0.25
CA ILE A 73 -5.96 -17.33 -0.50
C ILE A 73 -6.59 -18.33 0.46
N LYS A 74 -7.87 -18.12 0.79
CA LYS A 74 -8.70 -19.07 1.57
C LYS A 74 -9.63 -19.85 0.68
#